data_AF-A0A267GCZ2-F1
#
_entry.id   AF-A0A267GCZ2-F1
#
_cell.length_a   1.000
_cell.length_b   1.000
_cell.length_c   1.000
_cell.angle_alpha   90.00
_cell.angle_beta   90.00
_cell.angle_gamma   90.00
#
_symmetry.space_group_name_H-M   'P 1'
#
loop_
_entity.id
_entity.type
_entity.pdbx_description
1 polymer ?
#
loop_
_entity_poly.entity_id
_entity_poly.type
_entity_poly.pdbx_seq_one_letter_code
_entity_poly.pdbx_strand_id
1 'polypeptide(L)'
;MLQLSRADLIEICGVGDGIRLCNAIMQRPCRARLLFYVGQETENVFHPVYLNQLTYPELFAKVTNLFQSDSDKITQILVSGPGDITVCISDEMVSHMLNESKYTLHVLSDTVNAGRFRIVMKEYQTCCDE
;
A
#
# COMPACT_ATOMS: atom_id res chain seq x y z
N MET A 1 -0.66 3.72 31.56
CA MET A 1 -1.62 4.05 30.49
C MET A 1 -2.98 3.56 30.97
N LEU A 2 -3.98 4.45 31.09
CA LEU A 2 -5.32 4.07 31.57
C LEU A 2 -6.02 3.25 30.48
N GLN A 3 -6.46 2.03 30.79
CA GLN A 3 -7.33 1.24 29.92
C GLN A 3 -8.75 1.31 30.49
N LEU A 4 -9.67 1.92 29.75
CA LEU A 4 -11.07 1.93 30.10
C LEU A 4 -11.71 0.65 29.58
N SER A 5 -12.35 -0.10 30.48
CA SER A 5 -13.14 -1.28 30.16
C SER A 5 -14.48 -0.88 29.55
N ARG A 6 -15.19 -1.85 28.95
CA ARG A 6 -16.56 -1.65 28.48
C ARG A 6 -17.50 -1.15 29.58
N ALA A 7 -17.29 -1.59 30.81
CA ALA A 7 -18.09 -1.16 31.96
C ALA A 7 -17.86 0.32 32.26
N ASP A 8 -16.60 0.76 32.27
CA ASP A 8 -16.24 2.16 32.51
C ASP A 8 -16.84 3.08 31.44
N LEU A 9 -16.84 2.64 30.18
CA LEU A 9 -17.45 3.40 29.06
C LEU A 9 -18.97 3.49 29.18
N ILE A 10 -19.63 2.43 29.64
CA ILE A 10 -21.08 2.42 29.90
C ILE A 10 -21.43 3.30 31.11
N GLU A 11 -20.57 3.32 32.13
CA GLU A 11 -20.77 4.14 33.33
C GLU A 11 -20.62 5.63 33.02
N ILE A 12 -19.63 6.01 32.21
CA ILE A 12 -19.38 7.42 31.85
C ILE A 12 -20.40 7.94 30.83
N CYS A 13 -20.71 7.15 29.79
CA CYS A 13 -21.50 7.61 28.64
C CYS A 13 -22.95 7.10 28.65
N GLY A 14 -23.34 6.28 29.62
CA GLY A 14 -24.62 5.57 29.62
C GLY A 14 -24.63 4.35 28.70
N VAL A 15 -25.63 3.47 28.87
CA VAL A 15 -25.67 2.16 28.19
C VAL A 15 -25.68 2.30 26.66
N GLY A 16 -26.48 3.20 26.10
CA GLY A 16 -26.60 3.38 24.65
C GLY A 16 -25.31 3.91 24.02
N ASP A 17 -24.83 5.06 24.49
CA ASP A 17 -23.65 5.71 23.92
C ASP A 17 -22.35 5.04 24.35
N GLY A 18 -22.29 4.46 25.55
CA GLY A 18 -21.17 3.65 26.01
C GLY A 18 -20.98 2.37 25.19
N ILE A 19 -22.05 1.71 24.76
CA ILE A 19 -21.94 0.56 23.83
C ILE A 19 -21.50 1.03 22.43
N ARG A 20 -22.05 2.14 21.91
CA ARG A 20 -21.62 2.71 20.62
C ARG A 20 -20.15 3.12 20.65
N LEU A 21 -19.71 3.75 21.73
CA LEU A 21 -18.34 4.21 21.93
C LEU A 21 -17.39 3.04 22.16
N CYS A 22 -17.78 2.05 22.96
CA CYS A 22 -17.02 0.81 23.11
C CYS A 22 -16.86 0.09 21.77
N ASN A 23 -17.90 0.05 20.94
CA ASN A 23 -17.79 -0.49 19.59
C ASN A 23 -16.91 0.40 18.72
N ALA A 24 -17.02 1.72 18.75
CA ALA A 24 -16.17 2.60 17.95
C ALA A 24 -14.67 2.50 18.32
N ILE A 25 -14.37 2.36 19.61
CA ILE A 25 -13.00 2.28 20.15
C ILE A 25 -12.43 0.85 20.02
N MET A 26 -13.24 -0.17 20.25
CA MET A 26 -12.81 -1.58 20.23
C MET A 26 -13.05 -2.29 18.89
N GLN A 27 -13.81 -1.72 17.94
CA GLN A 27 -13.96 -2.32 16.62
C GLN A 27 -12.69 -2.11 15.79
N ARG A 28 -11.83 -3.10 15.99
CA ARG A 28 -10.88 -3.73 15.08
C ARG A 28 -9.76 -2.84 14.52
N PRO A 29 -8.50 -3.32 14.55
CA PRO A 29 -7.47 -2.72 13.70
C PRO A 29 -7.99 -2.70 12.27
N CYS A 30 -7.88 -1.55 11.59
CA CYS A 30 -8.21 -1.41 10.18
C CYS A 30 -7.64 -2.61 9.43
N ARG A 31 -8.51 -3.54 9.00
CA ARG A 31 -8.05 -4.64 8.15
C ARG A 31 -7.62 -3.98 6.84
N ALA A 32 -6.38 -4.22 6.43
CA ALA A 32 -5.90 -3.73 5.15
C ALA A 32 -6.93 -4.05 4.06
N ARG A 33 -7.30 -3.04 3.27
CA ARG A 33 -8.27 -3.16 2.17
C ARG A 33 -7.65 -3.86 0.97
N LEU A 34 -6.34 -3.76 0.81
CA LEU A 34 -5.57 -4.44 -0.22
C LEU A 34 -4.25 -4.95 0.35
N LEU A 35 -3.92 -6.19 0.05
CA LEU A 35 -2.59 -6.77 0.19
C LEU A 35 -2.07 -7.08 -1.21
N PHE A 36 -0.87 -6.62 -1.54
CA PHE A 36 -0.13 -7.05 -2.71
C PHE A 36 1.34 -7.27 -2.36
N TYR A 37 2.08 -7.92 -3.23
CA TYR A 37 3.47 -8.29 -3.01
C TYR A 37 4.36 -7.56 -4.00
N VAL A 38 5.47 -6.99 -3.53
CA VAL A 38 6.45 -6.33 -4.39
C VAL A 38 7.85 -6.89 -4.17
N GLY A 39 8.57 -7.13 -5.25
CA GLY A 39 9.97 -7.56 -5.23
C GLY A 39 10.81 -6.67 -6.16
N GLN A 40 12.12 -6.64 -5.94
CA GLN A 40 13.02 -6.08 -6.95
C GLN A 40 13.15 -7.07 -8.12
N GLU A 41 13.42 -6.58 -9.33
CA GLU A 41 13.59 -7.44 -10.52
C GLU A 41 14.63 -8.54 -10.33
N THR A 42 15.70 -8.26 -9.60
CA THR A 42 16.82 -9.18 -9.35
C THR A 42 16.59 -10.12 -8.17
N GLU A 43 15.50 -9.97 -7.43
CA GLU A 43 15.25 -10.69 -6.18
C GLU A 43 14.04 -11.63 -6.30
N ASN A 44 14.20 -12.87 -5.83
CA ASN A 44 13.09 -13.82 -5.66
C ASN A 44 12.33 -13.61 -4.34
N VAL A 45 12.59 -12.51 -3.63
CA VAL A 45 11.97 -12.19 -2.34
C VAL A 45 10.97 -11.06 -2.55
N PHE A 46 9.72 -11.35 -2.22
CA PHE A 46 8.64 -10.37 -2.27
C PHE A 46 8.28 -9.90 -0.86
N HIS A 47 8.05 -8.60 -0.73
CA HIS A 47 7.62 -7.95 0.49
C HIS A 47 6.12 -7.66 0.43
N PRO A 48 5.36 -7.95 1.49
CA PRO A 48 3.95 -7.63 1.53
C PRO A 48 3.74 -6.12 1.72
N VAL A 49 2.85 -5.54 0.92
CA VAL A 49 2.41 -4.16 1.01
C VAL A 49 0.92 -4.12 1.31
N TYR A 50 0.57 -3.45 2.41
CA TYR A 50 -0.80 -3.31 2.88
C TYR A 50 -1.28 -1.87 2.71
N LEU A 51 -2.44 -1.71 2.07
CA LEU A 51 -3.13 -0.41 1.97
C LEU A 51 -4.40 -0.41 2.81
N ASN A 52 -4.56 0.61 3.64
CA ASN A 52 -5.78 0.85 4.42
C ASN A 52 -6.81 1.69 3.65
N GLN A 53 -6.34 2.49 2.70
CA GLN A 53 -7.05 3.34 1.78
C GLN A 53 -6.57 2.98 0.35
N LEU A 54 -7.52 2.79 -0.55
CA LEU A 54 -7.21 2.44 -1.94
C LEU A 54 -6.88 3.71 -2.73
N THR A 55 -5.78 4.37 -2.36
CA THR A 55 -5.36 5.65 -2.92
C THR A 55 -3.88 5.62 -3.33
N TYR A 56 -3.56 6.38 -4.37
CA TYR A 56 -2.20 6.53 -4.85
C TYR A 56 -1.24 7.10 -3.78
N PRO A 57 -1.61 8.11 -2.97
CA PRO A 57 -0.70 8.62 -1.93
C PRO A 57 -0.29 7.57 -0.89
N GLU A 58 -1.21 6.70 -0.46
CA GLU A 58 -0.84 5.62 0.47
C GLU A 58 0.05 4.58 -0.22
N LEU A 59 -0.30 4.17 -1.44
CA LEU A 59 0.52 3.27 -2.24
C LEU A 59 1.93 3.82 -2.41
N PHE A 60 2.05 5.09 -2.80
CA PHE A 60 3.31 5.79 -2.95
C PHE A 60 4.12 5.72 -1.67
N ALA A 61 3.56 6.18 -0.55
CA ALA A 61 4.25 6.15 0.74
C ALA A 61 4.69 4.74 1.14
N LYS A 62 3.85 3.72 0.94
CA LYS A 62 4.19 2.34 1.31
C LYS A 62 5.30 1.75 0.46
N VAL A 63 5.28 2.00 -0.85
CA VAL A 63 6.29 1.47 -1.77
C VAL A 63 7.60 2.25 -1.66
N THR A 64 7.57 3.58 -1.53
CA THR A 64 8.81 4.37 -1.35
C THR A 64 9.54 4.05 -0.05
N ASN A 65 8.81 3.73 1.02
CA ASN A 65 9.41 3.28 2.28
C ASN A 65 10.25 2.00 2.14
N LEU A 66 10.03 1.18 1.10
CA LEU A 66 10.87 0.01 0.82
C LEU A 66 12.27 0.38 0.35
N PHE A 67 12.45 1.58 -0.20
CA PHE A 67 13.74 2.12 -0.67
C PHE A 67 14.50 2.88 0.43
N GLN A 68 13.98 2.88 1.67
CA GLN A 68 14.64 3.44 2.85
C GLN A 68 15.19 4.87 2.62
N SER A 69 16.53 5.01 2.57
CA SER A 69 17.25 6.28 2.43
C SER A 69 17.06 6.98 1.08
N ASP A 70 16.59 6.28 0.05
CA ASP A 70 16.37 6.84 -1.28
C ASP A 70 14.90 7.23 -1.54
N SER A 71 14.03 7.13 -0.52
CA SER A 71 12.61 7.45 -0.65
C SER A 71 12.35 8.87 -1.18
N ASP A 72 13.16 9.86 -0.77
CA ASP A 72 13.09 11.26 -1.21
C ASP A 72 13.48 11.48 -2.69
N LYS A 73 14.19 10.51 -3.29
CA LYS A 73 14.62 10.58 -4.69
C LYS A 73 13.55 10.02 -5.63
N ILE A 74 12.51 9.37 -5.11
CA ILE A 74 11.43 8.80 -5.92
C ILE A 74 10.46 9.91 -6.31
N THR A 75 10.35 10.21 -7.59
CA THR A 75 9.40 11.24 -8.08
C THR A 75 8.02 10.67 -8.34
N GLN A 76 7.93 9.44 -8.82
CA GLN A 76 6.67 8.84 -9.19
C GLN A 76 6.73 7.31 -9.19
N ILE A 77 5.57 6.69 -8.94
CA ILE A 77 5.34 5.27 -9.18
C ILE A 77 4.35 5.11 -10.33
N LEU A 78 4.74 4.27 -11.27
CA LEU A 78 4.07 4.01 -12.53
C LEU A 78 3.80 2.52 -12.63
N VAL A 79 2.86 2.12 -13.49
CA VAL A 79 2.60 0.71 -13.79
C VAL A 79 2.87 0.44 -15.27
N SER A 80 3.38 -0.74 -15.60
CA SER A 80 3.48 -1.19 -16.98
C SER A 80 2.11 -1.60 -17.49
N GLY A 81 1.65 -0.95 -18.56
CA GLY A 81 0.47 -1.31 -19.30
C GLY A 81 0.75 -2.27 -20.46
N PRO A 82 -0.26 -2.54 -21.31
CA PRO A 82 -0.11 -3.34 -22.52
C PRO A 82 0.95 -2.78 -23.46
N GLY A 83 1.84 -3.63 -23.97
CA GLY A 83 2.94 -3.21 -24.85
C GLY A 83 4.06 -2.42 -24.16
N ASP A 84 4.25 -2.64 -22.85
CA ASP A 84 5.29 -1.99 -22.02
C ASP A 84 5.19 -0.45 -21.96
N ILE A 85 3.99 0.08 -22.19
CA ILE A 85 3.73 1.50 -22.00
C ILE A 85 3.73 1.82 -20.51
N THR A 86 4.35 2.94 -20.13
CA THR A 86 4.38 3.36 -18.73
C THR A 86 3.16 4.23 -18.42
N VAL A 87 2.34 3.80 -17.45
CA VAL A 87 1.05 4.42 -17.12
C VAL A 87 1.07 5.00 -15.70
N CYS A 88 0.53 6.21 -15.53
CA CYS A 88 0.33 6.83 -14.21
C CYS A 88 -0.75 6.11 -13.42
N ILE A 89 -0.51 5.88 -12.13
CA ILE A 89 -1.47 5.21 -11.24
C ILE A 89 -2.44 6.25 -10.67
N SER A 90 -3.75 6.03 -10.83
CA SER A 90 -4.81 6.80 -10.16
C SER A 90 -5.42 6.02 -8.99
N ASP A 91 -6.15 6.71 -8.11
CA ASP A 91 -6.89 6.07 -7.00
C ASP A 91 -7.86 4.98 -7.50
N GLU A 92 -8.53 5.23 -8.64
CA GLU A 92 -9.41 4.25 -9.27
C GLU A 92 -8.65 3.00 -9.71
N MET A 93 -7.45 3.16 -10.27
CA MET A 93 -6.58 2.02 -10.61
C MET A 93 -6.14 1.24 -9.37
N VAL A 94 -5.76 1.93 -8.29
CA VAL A 94 -5.41 1.27 -7.01
C VAL A 94 -6.60 0.47 -6.48
N SER A 95 -7.83 0.97 -6.65
CA SER A 95 -9.04 0.28 -6.20
C SER A 95 -9.35 -1.00 -6.98
N HIS A 96 -8.85 -1.10 -8.21
CA HIS A 96 -9.02 -2.28 -9.08
C HIS A 96 -7.83 -3.24 -9.04
N MET A 97 -6.78 -2.95 -8.29
CA MET A 97 -5.67 -3.90 -8.09
C MET A 97 -6.19 -5.18 -7.41
N LEU A 98 -5.73 -6.34 -7.90
CA LEU A 98 -6.14 -7.62 -7.35
C LEU A 98 -5.46 -7.87 -6.01
N ASN A 99 -6.21 -8.42 -5.05
CA ASN A 99 -5.64 -8.87 -3.79
C ASN A 99 -4.66 -10.03 -4.05
N GLU A 100 -3.53 -10.02 -3.33
CA GLU A 100 -2.42 -10.97 -3.47
C GLU A 100 -1.73 -10.95 -4.84
N SER A 101 -1.94 -9.89 -5.63
CA SER A 101 -1.17 -9.63 -6.86
C SER A 101 0.32 -9.42 -6.55
N LYS A 102 1.17 -9.71 -7.53
CA LYS A 102 2.63 -9.65 -7.42
C LYS A 102 3.18 -8.68 -8.44
N TYR A 103 4.08 -7.80 -8.02
CA TYR A 103 4.73 -6.83 -8.88
C TYR A 103 6.25 -6.84 -8.71
N THR A 104 6.96 -6.66 -9.81
CA THR A 104 8.40 -6.36 -9.80
C THR A 104 8.59 -4.85 -9.93
N LEU A 105 9.53 -4.30 -9.15
CA LEU A 105 9.85 -2.88 -9.14
C LEU A 105 11.07 -2.62 -10.03
N HIS A 106 10.88 -1.79 -11.04
CA HIS A 106 11.91 -1.40 -12.00
C HIS A 106 12.27 0.06 -11.79
N VAL A 107 13.56 0.35 -11.59
CA VAL A 107 14.05 1.71 -11.37
C VAL A 107 14.37 2.37 -12.71
N LEU A 108 13.71 3.49 -13.01
CA LEU A 108 13.99 4.32 -14.18
C LEU A 108 14.59 5.65 -13.76
N SER A 109 15.73 6.03 -14.33
CA SER A 109 16.29 7.36 -14.11
C SER A 109 15.31 8.46 -14.56
N ASP A 110 15.17 9.51 -13.75
CA ASP A 110 14.42 10.68 -14.14
C ASP A 110 15.27 11.54 -15.09
N THR A 111 14.81 11.73 -16.32
CA THR A 111 15.50 12.53 -17.34
C THR A 111 15.31 14.03 -17.11
N VAL A 112 14.30 14.43 -16.33
CA VAL A 112 13.96 15.83 -16.04
C VAL A 112 14.65 16.29 -14.75
N ASN A 113 14.72 15.43 -13.74
CA ASN A 113 15.33 15.73 -12.45
C ASN A 113 16.59 14.88 -12.21
N ALA A 114 17.76 15.46 -12.50
CA ALA A 114 19.03 14.77 -12.29
C ALA A 114 19.18 14.28 -10.83
N GLY A 115 19.52 13.00 -10.66
CA GLY A 115 19.69 12.36 -9.35
C GLY A 115 18.41 11.80 -8.72
N ARG A 116 17.27 11.95 -9.39
CA ARG A 116 16.00 11.32 -9.01
C ARG A 116 15.65 10.16 -9.94
N PHE A 117 14.73 9.32 -9.49
CA PHE A 117 14.26 8.18 -10.27
C PHE A 117 12.77 7.93 -10.08
N ARG A 118 12.21 7.18 -11.01
CA ARG A 118 10.83 6.72 -11.04
C ARG A 118 10.82 5.22 -10.87
N ILE A 119 9.75 4.70 -10.30
CA ILE A 119 9.55 3.26 -10.15
C ILE A 119 8.46 2.82 -11.13
N VAL A 120 8.71 1.76 -11.89
CA VAL A 120 7.70 1.08 -12.70
C VAL A 120 7.39 -0.27 -12.08
N MET A 121 6.13 -0.45 -11.71
CA MET A 121 5.57 -1.72 -11.25
C MET A 121 5.18 -2.55 -12.47
N LYS A 122 5.81 -3.70 -12.66
CA LYS A 122 5.43 -4.69 -13.67
C LYS A 122 4.77 -5.87 -13.01
N GLU A 123 3.62 -6.32 -13.51
CA GLU A 123 2.97 -7.51 -12.98
C GLU A 123 3.93 -8.72 -13.13
N TYR A 124 4.11 -9.47 -12.05
CA TYR A 124 4.96 -10.65 -12.07
C TYR A 124 4.18 -11.80 -12.70
N GLN A 125 4.50 -12.07 -13.96
CA GLN A 125 4.08 -13.31 -14.61
C GLN A 125 5.06 -14.40 -14.17
N THR A 126 4.58 -15.38 -13.41
CA THR A 126 5.27 -16.67 -13.34
C THR A 126 5.27 -17.21 -14.77
N CYS A 127 6.44 -17.30 -15.40
CA CYS A 127 6.60 -18.23 -16.50
C CYS A 127 6.13 -19.58 -15.97
N CYS A 128 4.94 -20.00 -16.38
CA CYS A 128 4.62 -21.41 -16.37
C CYS A 128 5.62 -22.01 -17.35
N ASP A 129 6.67 -22.63 -16.84
CA ASP A 129 7.43 -23.62 -17.60
C ASP A 129 6.42 -24.69 -18.03
N GLU A 130 5.96 -24.61 -19.29
CA GLU A 130 5.40 -25.73 -20.05
C GLU A 130 6.51 -26.41 -20.85
#